data_AF-A0A965FRI1-F1
#
_entry.id   AF-A0A965FRI1-F1
#
_cell.length_a   1.000
_cell.length_b   1.000
_cell.length_c   1.000
_cell.angle_alpha   90.00
_cell.angle_beta   90.00
_cell.angle_gamma   90.00
#
_symmetry.space_group_name_H-M   'P 1'
#
loop_
_entity.id
_entity.type
_entity.pdbx_description
1 polymer ?
#
loop_
_entity_poly.entity_id
_entity_poly.type
_entity_poly.pdbx_seq_one_letter_code
_entity_poly.pdbx_strand_id
1 'polypeptide(L)'
;KGVSDEGIFRHYSEIIQRVGDARLRIYVYHIPPVAVVGITPKLVERLLKEYPTAVAGMKDSSGDWNNTKTFLDGFAKSGFDVFVGSESFLLANMKNGGVGTISATANVNPAAIHKLYTEWKNADAEAQQQHLNLVRDTVGKKYVMISALKQTIAIYANDPAWSKVRPPLTELSAEQNQSLAAELKAIGFEMPGLKRVA
;
A
#
# COMPACT_ATOMS: atom_id res chain seq x y z
N LYS A 1 1.37 23.22 -4.72
CA LYS A 1 2.12 23.27 -5.99
C LYS A 1 1.37 23.93 -7.16
N GLY A 2 0.10 24.36 -7.02
CA GLY A 2 -0.61 25.08 -8.11
C GLY A 2 -0.84 24.28 -9.39
N VAL A 3 -0.75 22.94 -9.31
CA VAL A 3 -0.96 22.06 -10.46
C VAL A 3 -2.45 21.86 -10.67
N SER A 4 -2.94 22.12 -11.89
CA SER A 4 -4.36 21.97 -12.25
C SER A 4 -4.68 20.53 -12.69
N ASP A 5 -5.94 20.13 -12.56
CA ASP A 5 -6.43 18.84 -13.08
C ASP A 5 -6.17 18.68 -14.58
N GLU A 6 -6.18 19.77 -15.36
CA GLU A 6 -5.82 19.75 -16.78
C GLU A 6 -4.35 19.35 -16.99
N GLY A 7 -3.44 19.89 -16.20
CA GLY A 7 -2.03 19.52 -16.26
C GLY A 7 -1.79 18.06 -15.92
N ILE A 8 -2.47 17.55 -14.88
CA ILE A 8 -2.38 16.15 -14.46
C ILE A 8 -2.99 15.23 -15.53
N PHE A 9 -4.12 15.60 -16.12
CA PHE A 9 -4.73 14.86 -17.21
C PHE A 9 -3.79 14.76 -18.42
N ARG A 10 -3.21 15.87 -18.87
CA ARG A 10 -2.25 15.87 -19.99
C ARG A 10 -1.06 14.96 -19.73
N HIS A 11 -0.54 14.96 -18.50
CA HIS A 11 0.54 14.08 -18.10
C HIS A 11 0.17 12.58 -18.22
N TYR A 12 -0.95 12.17 -17.63
CA TYR A 12 -1.41 10.78 -17.76
C TYR A 12 -1.74 10.42 -19.21
N SER A 13 -2.39 11.32 -19.94
CA SER A 13 -2.72 11.18 -21.36
C SER A 13 -1.47 10.92 -22.21
N GLU A 14 -0.41 11.70 -22.00
CA GLU A 14 0.86 11.51 -22.71
C GLU A 14 1.49 10.15 -22.39
N ILE A 15 1.50 9.73 -21.11
CA ILE A 15 2.00 8.40 -20.71
C ILE A 15 1.22 7.29 -21.42
N ILE A 16 -0.12 7.34 -21.38
CA ILE A 16 -0.99 6.33 -21.98
C ILE A 16 -0.71 6.21 -23.49
N GLN A 17 -0.66 7.34 -24.19
CA GLN A 17 -0.42 7.37 -25.63
C GLN A 17 0.97 6.88 -26.01
N ARG A 18 2.01 7.26 -25.25
CA ARG A 18 3.39 6.83 -25.52
C ARG A 18 3.65 5.37 -25.18
N VAL A 19 3.00 4.83 -24.15
CA VAL A 19 3.03 3.39 -23.86
C VAL A 19 2.36 2.64 -25.01
N GLY A 20 1.18 3.08 -25.45
CA GLY A 20 0.55 2.64 -26.70
C GLY A 20 0.26 1.13 -26.80
N ASP A 21 0.37 0.37 -25.70
CA ASP A 21 0.20 -1.07 -25.67
C ASP A 21 -1.13 -1.45 -25.01
N ALA A 22 -2.07 -1.90 -25.83
CA ALA A 22 -3.42 -2.25 -25.39
C ALA A 22 -3.49 -3.46 -24.44
N ARG A 23 -2.39 -4.23 -24.31
CA ARG A 23 -2.27 -5.35 -23.35
C ARG A 23 -2.02 -4.86 -21.93
N LEU A 24 -1.44 -3.67 -21.78
CA LEU A 24 -1.11 -3.10 -20.48
C LEU A 24 -2.30 -2.31 -19.93
N ARG A 25 -2.43 -2.32 -18.60
CA ARG A 25 -3.41 -1.56 -17.84
C ARG A 25 -2.70 -0.69 -16.81
N ILE A 26 -3.27 0.47 -16.53
CA ILE A 26 -2.69 1.46 -15.64
C ILE A 26 -3.54 1.58 -14.38
N TYR A 27 -2.85 1.55 -13.25
CA TYR A 27 -3.39 1.94 -11.96
C TYR A 27 -2.84 3.32 -11.62
N VAL A 28 -3.71 4.30 -11.43
CA VAL A 28 -3.27 5.64 -11.03
C VAL A 28 -2.88 5.65 -9.55
N TYR A 29 -1.81 6.36 -9.20
CA TYR A 29 -1.29 6.36 -7.84
C TYR A 29 -1.57 7.69 -7.13
N HIS A 30 -2.53 7.69 -6.20
CA HIS A 30 -2.89 8.84 -5.39
C HIS A 30 -2.10 8.82 -4.06
N ILE A 31 -1.09 9.69 -3.91
CA ILE A 31 -0.29 9.83 -2.66
C ILE A 31 0.00 11.29 -2.29
N PRO A 32 -1.02 12.11 -1.96
CA PRO A 32 -0.86 13.53 -1.63
C PRO A 32 0.18 13.84 -0.55
N PRO A 33 0.35 13.05 0.53
CA PRO A 33 1.35 13.33 1.54
C PRO A 33 2.79 13.41 1.00
N VAL A 34 3.07 12.73 -0.13
CA VAL A 34 4.39 12.71 -0.77
C VAL A 34 4.41 13.55 -2.06
N ALA A 35 3.43 13.36 -2.94
CA ALA A 35 3.36 14.05 -4.22
C ALA A 35 3.05 15.55 -4.06
N VAL A 36 2.36 15.92 -2.96
CA VAL A 36 1.80 17.26 -2.68
C VAL A 36 0.74 17.68 -3.73
N VAL A 37 0.22 16.69 -4.46
CA VAL A 37 -0.82 16.83 -5.49
C VAL A 37 -1.75 15.63 -5.35
N GLY A 38 -3.05 15.90 -5.30
CA GLY A 38 -4.09 14.88 -5.29
C GLY A 38 -4.62 14.58 -6.68
N ILE A 39 -5.15 13.38 -6.86
CA ILE A 39 -5.98 12.98 -7.99
C ILE A 39 -7.44 13.17 -7.57
N THR A 40 -8.23 13.92 -8.34
CA THR A 40 -9.64 14.19 -8.03
C THR A 40 -10.57 13.15 -8.68
N PRO A 41 -11.81 12.97 -8.21
CA PRO A 41 -12.80 12.14 -8.89
C PRO A 41 -13.08 12.60 -10.32
N LYS A 42 -13.15 13.91 -10.58
CA LYS A 42 -13.36 14.48 -11.93
C LYS A 42 -12.23 14.10 -12.89
N LEU A 43 -11.00 14.08 -12.40
CA LEU A 43 -9.85 13.63 -13.19
C LEU A 43 -9.95 12.14 -13.53
N VAL A 44 -10.34 11.28 -12.57
CA VAL A 44 -10.55 9.84 -12.81
C VAL A 44 -11.67 9.62 -13.82
N GLU A 45 -12.80 10.31 -13.67
CA GLU A 45 -13.93 10.25 -14.62
C GLU A 45 -13.49 10.59 -16.05
N ARG A 46 -12.72 11.67 -16.22
CA ARG A 46 -12.21 12.06 -17.54
C ARG A 46 -11.23 11.03 -18.10
N LEU A 47 -10.33 10.47 -17.27
CA LEU A 47 -9.41 9.42 -17.71
C LEU A 47 -10.15 8.17 -18.18
N LEU A 48 -11.19 7.75 -17.46
CA LEU A 48 -12.00 6.59 -17.85
C LEU A 48 -12.79 6.84 -19.13
N LYS A 49 -13.28 8.08 -19.34
CA LYS A 49 -13.96 8.44 -20.58
C LYS A 49 -13.03 8.41 -21.81
N GLU A 50 -11.85 8.99 -21.69
CA GLU A 50 -10.90 9.11 -22.81
C GLU A 50 -10.11 7.81 -23.05
N TYR A 51 -9.88 7.03 -21.99
CA TYR A 51 -9.07 5.81 -22.02
C TYR A 51 -9.75 4.63 -21.32
N PRO A 52 -10.96 4.22 -21.76
CA PRO A 52 -11.82 3.26 -21.07
C PRO A 52 -11.19 1.87 -20.92
N THR A 53 -10.23 1.53 -21.76
CA THR A 53 -9.50 0.27 -21.67
C THR A 53 -8.13 0.43 -21.02
N ALA A 54 -7.50 1.60 -21.03
CA ALA A 54 -6.12 1.72 -20.53
C ALA A 54 -6.05 1.85 -19.01
N VAL A 55 -7.05 2.50 -18.37
CA VAL A 55 -7.05 2.75 -16.93
C VAL A 55 -7.93 1.73 -16.22
N ALA A 56 -7.33 0.87 -15.40
CA ALA A 56 -8.04 -0.22 -14.71
C ALA A 56 -8.44 0.13 -13.27
N GLY A 57 -7.74 1.07 -12.63
CA GLY A 57 -7.97 1.32 -11.21
C GLY A 57 -7.06 2.36 -10.60
N MET A 58 -6.99 2.35 -9.28
CA MET A 58 -6.10 3.17 -8.51
C MET A 58 -5.54 2.49 -7.27
N LYS A 59 -4.40 3.03 -6.82
CA LYS A 59 -3.91 2.87 -5.46
C LYS A 59 -4.13 4.18 -4.71
N ASP A 60 -4.93 4.15 -3.64
CA ASP A 60 -5.12 5.29 -2.75
C ASP A 60 -4.22 5.20 -1.51
N SER A 61 -3.16 5.99 -1.48
CA SER A 61 -2.25 6.21 -0.35
C SER A 61 -2.45 7.60 0.29
N SER A 62 -3.64 8.19 0.18
CA SER A 62 -3.99 9.42 0.93
C SER A 62 -3.85 9.27 2.44
N GLY A 63 -4.16 8.08 2.97
CA GLY A 63 -4.30 7.85 4.40
C GLY A 63 -5.66 8.33 4.95
N ASP A 64 -6.58 8.74 4.08
CA ASP A 64 -7.92 9.21 4.44
C ASP A 64 -8.99 8.24 3.90
N TRP A 65 -9.70 7.59 4.81
CA TRP A 65 -10.76 6.65 4.45
C TRP A 65 -11.92 7.31 3.68
N ASN A 66 -12.27 8.57 3.99
CA ASN A 66 -13.34 9.27 3.28
C ASN A 66 -12.96 9.52 1.82
N ASN A 67 -11.68 9.80 1.57
CA ASN A 67 -11.15 9.91 0.22
C ASN A 67 -11.26 8.57 -0.51
N THR A 68 -10.78 7.47 0.09
CA THR A 68 -10.92 6.13 -0.50
C THR A 68 -12.38 5.80 -0.80
N LYS A 69 -13.29 6.07 0.15
CA LYS A 69 -14.72 5.81 0.00
C LYS A 69 -15.34 6.58 -1.16
N THR A 70 -14.91 7.83 -1.38
CA THR A 70 -15.35 8.64 -2.53
C THR A 70 -15.05 7.93 -3.86
N PHE A 71 -13.88 7.33 -4.00
CA PHE A 71 -13.52 6.59 -5.22
C PHE A 71 -14.26 5.25 -5.33
N LEU A 72 -14.43 4.53 -4.22
CA LEU A 72 -15.20 3.28 -4.18
C LEU A 72 -16.65 3.51 -4.63
N ASP A 73 -17.32 4.49 -4.03
CA ASP A 73 -18.73 4.80 -4.32
C ASP A 73 -18.92 5.26 -5.77
N GLY A 74 -17.96 6.04 -6.30
CA GLY A 74 -18.04 6.62 -7.64
C GLY A 74 -17.70 5.65 -8.77
N PHE A 75 -16.77 4.69 -8.55
CA PHE A 75 -16.15 3.98 -9.66
C PHE A 75 -16.08 2.45 -9.49
N ALA A 76 -16.08 1.89 -8.27
CA ALA A 76 -15.84 0.45 -8.08
C ALA A 76 -16.89 -0.44 -8.75
N LYS A 77 -18.17 -0.04 -8.70
CA LYS A 77 -19.27 -0.77 -9.36
C LYS A 77 -19.18 -0.78 -10.88
N SER A 78 -18.42 0.14 -11.47
CA SER A 78 -18.21 0.26 -12.91
C SER A 78 -16.96 -0.47 -13.39
N GLY A 79 -16.36 -1.31 -12.55
CA GLY A 79 -15.17 -2.09 -12.89
C GLY A 79 -13.85 -1.35 -12.69
N PHE A 80 -13.84 -0.27 -11.91
CA PHE A 80 -12.61 0.44 -11.53
C PHE A 80 -12.07 -0.10 -10.20
N ASP A 81 -10.92 -0.75 -10.26
CA ASP A 81 -10.29 -1.35 -9.09
C ASP A 81 -9.77 -0.30 -8.12
N VAL A 82 -10.15 -0.37 -6.84
CA VAL A 82 -9.60 0.49 -5.79
C VAL A 82 -8.79 -0.33 -4.79
N PHE A 83 -7.49 -0.07 -4.75
CA PHE A 83 -6.56 -0.61 -3.75
C PHE A 83 -6.24 0.45 -2.69
N VAL A 84 -6.37 0.10 -1.41
CA VAL A 84 -5.85 0.94 -0.33
C VAL A 84 -4.33 0.77 -0.21
N GLY A 85 -3.62 1.88 -0.02
CA GLY A 85 -2.16 1.91 0.12
C GLY A 85 -1.63 1.49 1.50
N SER A 86 -2.55 1.23 2.42
CA SER A 86 -2.31 0.67 3.74
C SER A 86 -3.32 -0.43 3.98
N GLU A 87 -2.86 -1.58 4.45
CA GLU A 87 -3.68 -2.68 4.90
C GLU A 87 -4.52 -2.33 6.14
N SER A 88 -4.27 -1.19 6.80
CA SER A 88 -5.13 -0.71 7.88
C SER A 88 -6.57 -0.42 7.46
N PHE A 89 -6.79 -0.21 6.17
CA PHE A 89 -8.12 -0.08 5.59
C PHE A 89 -8.53 -1.31 4.77
N LEU A 90 -7.80 -2.43 4.83
CA LEU A 90 -8.07 -3.60 3.98
C LEU A 90 -9.50 -4.11 4.16
N LEU A 91 -9.91 -4.41 5.39
CA LEU A 91 -11.26 -4.91 5.68
C LEU A 91 -12.34 -3.91 5.26
N ALA A 92 -12.13 -2.63 5.56
CA ALA A 92 -13.06 -1.58 5.17
C ALA A 92 -13.17 -1.49 3.63
N ASN A 93 -12.04 -1.58 2.92
CA ASN A 93 -12.00 -1.57 1.46
C ASN A 93 -12.78 -2.76 0.87
N MET A 94 -12.52 -3.98 1.36
CA MET A 94 -13.22 -5.19 0.90
C MET A 94 -14.74 -5.11 1.14
N LYS A 95 -15.16 -4.61 2.33
CA LYS A 95 -16.58 -4.42 2.66
C LYS A 95 -17.29 -3.41 1.76
N ASN A 96 -16.56 -2.50 1.11
CA ASN A 96 -17.12 -1.42 0.29
C ASN A 96 -16.85 -1.62 -1.23
N GLY A 97 -16.50 -2.84 -1.64
CA GLY A 97 -16.34 -3.18 -3.07
C GLY A 97 -14.95 -2.90 -3.65
N GLY A 98 -13.96 -2.58 -2.80
CA GLY A 98 -12.57 -2.51 -3.21
C GLY A 98 -11.95 -3.90 -3.43
N VAL A 99 -10.76 -3.92 -4.02
CA VAL A 99 -10.16 -5.17 -4.55
C VAL A 99 -8.90 -5.62 -3.82
N GLY A 100 -8.53 -4.96 -2.71
CA GLY A 100 -7.45 -5.38 -1.84
C GLY A 100 -6.58 -4.22 -1.34
N THR A 101 -5.30 -4.50 -1.12
CA THR A 101 -4.31 -3.50 -0.67
C THR A 101 -2.99 -3.65 -1.42
N ILE A 102 -2.31 -2.52 -1.67
CA ILE A 102 -0.92 -2.48 -2.09
C ILE A 102 -0.11 -1.84 -0.96
N SER A 103 0.38 -2.68 -0.05
CA SER A 103 1.03 -2.23 1.20
C SER A 103 2.53 -2.52 1.24
N ALA A 104 3.27 -1.65 1.94
CA ALA A 104 4.69 -1.85 2.24
C ALA A 104 4.92 -3.07 3.15
N THR A 105 4.05 -3.28 4.15
CA THR A 105 4.15 -4.40 5.10
C THR A 105 3.87 -5.76 4.46
N ALA A 106 3.30 -5.81 3.26
CA ALA A 106 3.16 -7.05 2.50
C ALA A 106 4.51 -7.72 2.18
N ASN A 107 5.63 -7.00 2.27
CA ASN A 107 6.97 -7.59 2.18
C ASN A 107 7.32 -8.48 3.38
N VAL A 108 6.74 -8.23 4.55
CA VAL A 108 7.07 -8.95 5.79
C VAL A 108 5.91 -9.73 6.37
N ASN A 109 4.67 -9.30 6.11
CA ASN A 109 3.44 -9.91 6.62
C ASN A 109 2.47 -10.39 5.52
N PRO A 110 2.93 -10.98 4.39
CA PRO A 110 2.05 -11.31 3.27
C PRO A 110 0.98 -12.34 3.63
N ALA A 111 1.31 -13.35 4.45
CA ALA A 111 0.40 -14.43 4.80
C ALA A 111 -0.82 -13.93 5.59
N ALA A 112 -0.62 -13.09 6.60
CA ALA A 112 -1.74 -12.55 7.38
C ALA A 112 -2.58 -11.56 6.58
N ILE A 113 -1.95 -10.72 5.74
CA ILE A 113 -2.65 -9.80 4.84
C ILE A 113 -3.51 -10.59 3.84
N HIS A 114 -2.94 -11.64 3.24
CA HIS A 114 -3.66 -12.50 2.31
C HIS A 114 -4.82 -13.22 2.99
N LYS A 115 -4.62 -13.72 4.22
CA LYS A 115 -5.68 -14.37 5.00
C LYS A 115 -6.87 -13.43 5.18
N LEU A 116 -6.65 -12.19 5.64
CA LEU A 116 -7.75 -11.22 5.76
C LEU A 116 -8.39 -10.92 4.41
N TYR A 117 -7.60 -10.78 3.35
CA TYR A 117 -8.12 -10.56 2.00
C TYR A 117 -9.04 -11.69 1.53
N THR A 118 -8.70 -12.96 1.78
CA THR A 118 -9.51 -14.11 1.35
C THR A 118 -10.69 -14.40 2.30
N GLU A 119 -10.53 -14.10 3.58
CA GLU A 119 -11.45 -14.47 4.65
C GLU A 119 -12.21 -13.28 5.24
N TRP A 120 -12.25 -12.13 4.57
CA TRP A 120 -12.82 -10.89 5.12
C TRP A 120 -14.31 -10.99 5.56
N LYS A 121 -15.03 -12.02 5.11
CA LYS A 121 -16.42 -12.31 5.47
C LYS A 121 -16.55 -13.19 6.72
N ASN A 122 -15.46 -13.76 7.22
CA ASN A 122 -15.47 -14.63 8.40
C ASN A 122 -15.67 -13.80 9.68
N ALA A 123 -16.15 -14.46 10.73
CA ALA A 123 -16.47 -13.81 12.00
C ALA A 123 -15.24 -13.18 12.69
N ASP A 124 -14.03 -13.68 12.41
CA ASP A 124 -12.77 -13.20 13.00
C ASP A 124 -12.09 -12.09 12.17
N ALA A 125 -12.68 -11.62 11.07
CA ALA A 125 -12.06 -10.63 10.18
C ALA A 125 -11.66 -9.32 10.88
N GLU A 126 -12.44 -8.85 11.85
CA GLU A 126 -12.09 -7.67 12.66
C GLU A 126 -10.84 -7.92 13.52
N ALA A 127 -10.72 -9.11 14.12
CA ALA A 127 -9.55 -9.49 14.90
C ALA A 127 -8.30 -9.61 14.00
N GLN A 128 -8.46 -10.18 12.81
CA GLN A 128 -7.41 -10.22 11.79
C GLN A 128 -6.97 -8.78 11.40
N GLN A 129 -7.92 -7.87 11.14
CA GLN A 129 -7.62 -6.47 10.82
C GLN A 129 -6.88 -5.74 11.96
N GLN A 130 -7.28 -5.97 13.21
CA GLN A 130 -6.60 -5.41 14.38
C GLN A 130 -5.16 -5.91 14.48
N HIS A 131 -4.91 -7.20 14.21
CA HIS A 131 -3.56 -7.74 14.18
C HIS A 131 -2.71 -7.09 13.06
N LEU A 132 -3.26 -6.90 11.86
CA LEU A 132 -2.55 -6.17 10.79
C LEU A 132 -2.19 -4.74 11.20
N ASN A 133 -3.11 -4.03 11.87
CA ASN A 133 -2.86 -2.69 12.39
C ASN A 133 -1.71 -2.68 13.40
N LEU A 134 -1.68 -3.66 14.31
CA LEU A 134 -0.62 -3.81 15.29
C LEU A 134 0.76 -4.01 14.63
N VAL A 135 0.86 -4.92 13.66
CA VAL A 135 2.11 -5.15 12.91
C VAL A 135 2.56 -3.87 12.20
N ARG A 136 1.65 -3.19 11.49
CA ARG A 136 1.94 -1.95 10.79
C ARG A 136 2.45 -0.87 11.73
N ASP A 137 1.80 -0.71 12.87
CA ASP A 137 2.15 0.28 13.88
C ASP A 137 3.55 0.02 14.45
N THR A 138 3.89 -1.25 14.70
CA THR A 138 5.21 -1.65 15.18
C THR A 138 6.32 -1.20 14.22
N VAL A 139 6.15 -1.37 12.90
CA VAL A 139 7.19 -0.97 11.93
C VAL A 139 7.09 0.48 11.45
N GLY A 140 5.95 1.15 11.68
CA GLY A 140 5.62 2.42 11.03
C GLY A 140 5.48 3.65 11.93
N LYS A 141 5.16 3.49 13.22
CA LYS A 141 4.91 4.65 14.11
C LYS A 141 6.18 5.31 14.64
N LYS A 142 7.17 4.50 15.02
CA LYS A 142 8.40 4.95 15.69
C LYS A 142 9.61 5.06 14.76
N TYR A 143 9.50 4.48 13.57
CA TYR A 143 10.64 4.27 12.69
C TYR A 143 10.34 4.78 11.27
N VAL A 144 11.41 5.03 10.52
CA VAL A 144 11.30 5.16 9.07
C VAL A 144 10.91 3.79 8.51
N MET A 145 9.67 3.68 8.03
CA MET A 145 9.04 2.42 7.60
C MET A 145 9.94 1.56 6.71
N ILE A 146 10.61 2.15 5.71
CA ILE A 146 11.48 1.40 4.78
C ILE A 146 12.64 0.75 5.55
N SER A 147 13.33 1.50 6.41
CA SER A 147 14.45 1.01 7.21
C SER A 147 13.99 -0.07 8.19
N ALA A 148 12.82 0.11 8.82
CA ALA A 148 12.25 -0.88 9.75
C ALA A 148 11.82 -2.19 9.06
N LEU A 149 11.20 -2.12 7.88
CA LEU A 149 10.84 -3.32 7.11
C LEU A 149 12.09 -4.09 6.68
N LYS A 150 13.12 -3.39 6.20
CA LYS A 150 14.39 -3.99 5.81
C LYS A 150 15.12 -4.62 7.00
N GLN A 151 15.12 -3.95 8.14
CA GLN A 151 15.63 -4.52 9.39
C GLN A 151 14.83 -5.75 9.85
N THR A 152 13.50 -5.73 9.70
CA THR A 152 12.64 -6.87 10.01
C THR A 152 13.05 -8.09 9.18
N ILE A 153 13.26 -7.92 7.87
CA ILE A 153 13.77 -9.00 7.00
C ILE A 153 15.15 -9.46 7.49
N ALA A 154 16.06 -8.54 7.82
CA ALA A 154 17.40 -8.88 8.29
C ALA A 154 17.38 -9.76 9.56
N ILE A 155 16.52 -9.42 10.53
CA ILE A 155 16.35 -10.20 11.78
C ILE A 155 15.84 -11.61 11.47
N TYR A 156 14.77 -11.73 10.69
CA TYR A 156 14.08 -13.02 10.49
C TYR A 156 14.77 -13.92 9.46
N ALA A 157 15.51 -13.34 8.50
CA ALA A 157 16.36 -14.07 7.56
C ALA A 157 17.73 -14.44 8.15
N ASN A 158 18.11 -13.87 9.30
CA ASN A 158 19.46 -13.92 9.83
C ASN A 158 20.51 -13.42 8.80
N ASP A 159 20.18 -12.32 8.10
CA ASP A 159 21.04 -11.75 7.06
C ASP A 159 21.13 -10.23 7.21
N PRO A 160 22.22 -9.71 7.81
CA PRO A 160 22.39 -8.28 8.03
C PRO A 160 22.55 -7.48 6.73
N ALA A 161 22.80 -8.09 5.57
CA ALA A 161 22.85 -7.37 4.31
C ALA A 161 21.48 -6.76 3.93
N TRP A 162 20.38 -7.36 4.42
CA TRP A 162 19.03 -6.84 4.20
C TRP A 162 18.76 -5.51 4.88
N SER A 163 19.51 -5.08 5.89
CA SER A 163 19.27 -3.79 6.54
C SER A 163 19.66 -2.58 5.68
N LYS A 164 20.59 -2.77 4.72
CA LYS A 164 21.19 -1.70 3.92
C LYS A 164 20.16 -0.89 3.14
N VAL A 165 20.11 0.42 3.31
CA VAL A 165 19.24 1.32 2.51
C VAL A 165 20.07 2.23 1.61
N ARG A 166 19.46 2.75 0.54
CA ARG A 166 20.12 3.78 -0.27
C ARG A 166 19.86 5.16 0.34
N PRO A 167 20.88 6.04 0.39
CA PRO A 167 20.67 7.45 0.70
C PRO A 167 19.56 8.06 -0.20
N PRO A 168 18.75 9.00 0.32
CA PRO A 168 18.92 9.72 1.59
C PRO A 168 18.40 8.98 2.84
N LEU A 169 17.93 7.73 2.72
CA LEU A 169 17.57 6.93 3.89
C LEU A 169 18.83 6.46 4.63
N THR A 170 18.69 6.24 5.92
CA THR A 170 19.72 5.60 6.77
C THR A 170 19.15 4.34 7.39
N GLU A 171 20.03 3.39 7.72
CA GLU A 171 19.70 2.23 8.54
C GLU A 171 19.19 2.69 9.92
N LEU A 172 18.50 1.78 10.61
CA LEU A 172 18.14 1.99 12.00
C LEU A 172 19.38 1.92 12.91
N SER A 173 19.39 2.72 13.97
CA SER A 173 20.45 2.69 14.99
C SER A 173 20.48 1.35 15.73
N ALA A 174 21.56 1.07 16.47
CA ALA A 174 21.66 -0.13 17.29
C ALA A 174 20.52 -0.22 18.33
N GLU A 175 20.17 0.90 18.95
CA GLU A 175 19.08 1.01 19.93
C GLU A 175 17.73 0.77 19.26
N GLN A 176 17.50 1.35 18.08
CA GLN A 176 16.27 1.14 17.30
C GLN A 176 16.13 -0.31 16.86
N ASN A 177 17.23 -0.96 16.45
CA ASN A 177 17.25 -2.39 16.09
C ASN A 177 16.83 -3.28 17.27
N GLN A 178 17.37 -3.02 18.46
CA GLN A 178 17.02 -3.77 19.67
C GLN A 178 15.55 -3.52 20.06
N SER A 179 15.09 -2.27 20.00
CA SER A 179 13.70 -1.90 20.26
C SER A 179 12.73 -2.59 19.29
N LEU A 180 13.00 -2.52 17.98
CA LEU A 180 12.17 -3.18 16.96
C LEU A 180 12.11 -4.69 17.15
N ALA A 181 13.26 -5.35 17.42
CA ALA A 181 13.29 -6.79 17.67
C ALA A 181 12.43 -7.19 18.89
N ALA A 182 12.51 -6.40 19.97
CA ALA A 182 11.71 -6.62 21.17
C ALA A 182 10.21 -6.42 20.92
N GLU A 183 9.83 -5.37 20.17
CA GLU A 183 8.44 -5.07 19.82
C GLU A 183 7.83 -6.14 18.90
N LEU A 184 8.58 -6.60 17.88
CA LEU A 184 8.16 -7.69 17.00
C LEU A 184 7.95 -8.99 17.79
N LYS A 185 8.87 -9.31 18.73
CA LYS A 185 8.72 -10.47 19.62
C LYS A 185 7.49 -10.34 20.52
N ALA A 186 7.24 -9.15 21.07
CA ALA A 186 6.12 -8.91 21.98
C ALA A 186 4.75 -9.13 21.33
N ILE A 187 4.63 -8.87 20.03
CA ILE A 187 3.40 -9.09 19.27
C ILE A 187 3.32 -10.49 18.62
N GLY A 188 4.29 -11.36 18.90
CA GLY A 188 4.37 -12.69 18.30
C GLY A 188 4.54 -12.66 16.77
N PHE A 189 5.25 -11.67 16.24
CA PHE A 189 5.42 -11.53 14.79
C PHE A 189 6.26 -12.67 14.21
N GLU A 190 5.84 -13.18 13.05
CA GLU A 190 6.52 -14.25 12.32
C GLU A 190 6.60 -13.94 10.82
N MET A 191 7.61 -14.51 10.15
CA MET A 191 7.77 -14.47 8.70
C MET A 191 7.80 -15.90 8.14
N PRO A 192 6.64 -16.59 8.09
CA PRO A 192 6.60 -17.98 7.62
C PRO A 192 7.08 -18.10 6.17
N GLY A 193 7.84 -19.16 5.88
CA GLY A 193 8.38 -19.43 4.55
C GLY A 193 9.65 -18.66 4.17
N LEU A 194 10.12 -17.73 5.00
CA LEU A 194 11.39 -17.04 4.78
C LEU A 194 12.57 -18.01 5.01
N LYS A 195 13.44 -18.15 4.00
CA LYS A 195 14.68 -18.94 4.15
C LYS A 195 15.66 -18.19 5.04
N ARG A 196 16.19 -18.86 6.05
CA ARG A 196 17.27 -18.34 6.90
C ARG A 196 18.62 -18.60 6.24
N VAL A 197 19.50 -17.61 6.27
CA VAL A 197 20.91 -17.82 5.95
C VAL A 197 21.57 -18.47 7.16
N ALA A 198 22.37 -19.51 6.90
CA ALA A 198 23.08 -20.30 7.90
C ALA A 198 24.17 -19.48 8.61
#